data_AF-A0A936M9X3-F1
#
_entry.id   AF-A0A936M9X3-F1
#
_cell.length_a   1.000
_cell.length_b   1.000
_cell.length_c   1.000
_cell.angle_alpha   90.00
_cell.angle_beta   90.00
_cell.angle_gamma   90.00
#
_symmetry.space_group_name_H-M   'P 1'
#
loop_
_entity.id
_entity.type
_entity.pdbx_description
1 polymer ?
#
loop_
_entity_poly.entity_id
_entity_poly.type
_entity_poly.pdbx_seq_one_letter_code
_entity_poly.pdbx_strand_id
1 'polypeptide(L)'
;MKILRILSVLVVSTTIFAFGADAQTRKTPAKRPPTPKVVTTNTVPAATVADTKSGAEKLSIQIKNVTKFIYALGGIARGIEDLDKEARTKKIVQAAIDQNETNKREVIQAIRNLQAGLATLEVEFRTKEPLKRYLVQIQGITELSNQSEDLARSGRFSESGKPLLLVVEKLSDTLVAMR
;
A
#
# COMPACT_ATOMS: atom_id res chain seq x y z
N MET A 1 48.79 -5.47 19.25
CA MET A 1 49.93 -4.78 18.59
C MET A 1 50.84 -5.82 17.97
N LYS A 2 51.44 -5.52 16.81
CA LYS A 2 52.49 -6.27 16.07
C LYS A 2 52.00 -7.60 15.42
N ILE A 3 52.12 -7.88 14.10
CA ILE A 3 53.30 -7.88 13.16
C ILE A 3 54.12 -9.18 13.41
N LEU A 4 54.44 -10.09 12.46
CA LEU A 4 54.46 -10.08 10.97
C LEU A 4 54.54 -11.52 10.34
N ARG A 5 54.13 -11.66 9.05
CA ARG A 5 54.56 -12.56 7.92
C ARG A 5 55.35 -13.89 8.10
N ILE A 6 55.15 -14.80 7.12
CA ILE A 6 56.09 -15.65 6.31
C ILE A 6 55.33 -16.95 5.93
N LEU A 7 54.96 -17.33 4.69
CA LEU A 7 55.55 -17.34 3.32
C LEU A 7 56.40 -18.59 2.99
N SER A 8 55.86 -19.51 2.17
CA SER A 8 56.53 -20.54 1.32
C SER A 8 55.46 -21.27 0.47
N VAL A 9 55.43 -21.25 -0.89
CA VAL A 9 56.28 -21.95 -1.91
C VAL A 9 55.80 -23.41 -2.13
N LEU A 10 55.64 -24.01 -3.33
CA LEU A 10 55.69 -23.63 -4.78
C LEU A 10 55.36 -24.90 -5.65
N VAL A 11 55.26 -24.79 -6.99
CA VAL A 11 55.43 -25.87 -8.03
C VAL A 11 54.20 -26.78 -8.31
N VAL A 12 53.88 -27.31 -9.52
CA VAL A 12 53.88 -26.91 -10.96
C VAL A 12 53.81 -28.18 -11.87
N SER A 13 53.21 -28.05 -13.07
CA SER A 13 53.19 -29.00 -14.23
C SER A 13 52.40 -30.32 -14.12
N THR A 14 51.68 -30.89 -15.11
CA THR A 14 51.47 -30.73 -16.59
C THR A 14 52.03 -31.89 -17.43
N THR A 15 51.13 -32.67 -18.07
CA THR A 15 51.23 -33.43 -19.35
C THR A 15 49.83 -34.05 -19.59
N ILE A 16 49.07 -33.88 -20.68
CA ILE A 16 49.30 -33.98 -22.15
C ILE A 16 49.55 -35.42 -22.62
N PHE A 17 48.55 -36.01 -23.31
CA PHE A 17 48.72 -36.99 -24.38
C PHE A 17 47.48 -36.97 -25.31
N ALA A 18 47.53 -37.67 -26.46
CA ALA A 18 47.25 -36.96 -27.72
C ALA A 18 46.69 -37.81 -28.90
N PHE A 19 45.71 -37.23 -29.62
CA PHE A 19 45.26 -37.47 -31.01
C PHE A 19 44.70 -38.83 -31.48
N GLY A 20 43.71 -38.72 -32.38
CA GLY A 20 43.18 -39.77 -33.25
C GLY A 20 42.09 -39.23 -34.18
N ALA A 21 42.44 -38.92 -35.44
CA ALA A 21 41.49 -38.67 -36.54
C ALA A 21 41.05 -40.01 -37.17
N ASP A 22 40.16 -40.18 -38.16
CA ASP A 22 39.33 -39.35 -39.05
C ASP A 22 38.17 -40.33 -39.46
N ALA A 23 36.92 -39.99 -39.76
CA ALA A 23 36.45 -39.52 -41.07
C ALA A 23 34.94 -39.84 -41.27
N GLN A 24 34.43 -39.38 -42.42
CA GLN A 24 33.30 -39.90 -43.20
C GLN A 24 31.94 -39.16 -43.11
N THR A 25 31.67 -38.49 -44.24
CA THR A 25 30.51 -37.66 -44.54
C THR A 25 29.24 -38.48 -44.79
N ARG A 26 28.09 -38.08 -44.20
CA ARG A 26 26.77 -38.39 -44.77
C ARG A 26 25.83 -37.20 -44.67
N LYS A 27 25.60 -36.53 -45.81
CA LYS A 27 24.62 -35.44 -45.93
C LYS A 27 23.21 -36.01 -45.84
N THR A 28 22.48 -35.67 -44.78
CA THR A 28 21.02 -35.81 -44.71
C THR A 28 20.35 -34.47 -45.02
N PRO A 29 19.25 -34.43 -45.80
CA PRO A 29 18.56 -33.18 -46.10
C PRO A 29 17.89 -32.65 -44.82
N ALA A 30 18.24 -31.42 -44.41
CA ALA A 30 17.67 -30.79 -43.24
C ALA A 30 16.16 -30.52 -43.46
N LYS A 31 15.31 -31.11 -42.60
CA LYS A 31 13.91 -30.67 -42.49
C LYS A 31 13.90 -29.21 -42.04
N ARG A 32 13.26 -28.37 -42.86
CA ARG A 32 13.02 -26.94 -42.59
C ARG A 32 12.44 -26.79 -41.18
N PRO A 33 13.02 -25.98 -40.28
CA PRO A 33 12.45 -25.77 -38.96
C PRO A 33 11.05 -25.14 -39.12
N PRO A 34 10.05 -25.56 -38.33
CA PRO A 34 8.77 -24.86 -38.32
C PRO A 34 9.01 -23.43 -37.84
N THR A 35 8.60 -22.45 -38.64
CA THR A 35 8.55 -21.05 -38.23
C THR A 35 7.85 -20.94 -36.87
N PRO A 36 8.43 -20.27 -35.86
CA PRO A 36 7.74 -20.03 -34.60
C PRO A 36 6.42 -19.34 -34.89
N LYS A 37 5.30 -19.99 -34.56
CA LYS A 37 4.02 -19.28 -34.50
C LYS A 37 4.17 -18.23 -33.41
N VAL A 38 4.24 -16.97 -33.80
CA VAL A 38 4.09 -15.86 -32.86
C VAL A 38 2.67 -15.94 -32.33
N VAL A 39 2.53 -16.51 -31.14
CA VAL A 39 1.26 -16.56 -30.41
C VAL A 39 1.04 -15.17 -29.83
N THR A 40 0.60 -14.23 -30.68
CA THR A 40 0.12 -12.90 -30.26
C THR A 40 -1.25 -13.05 -29.59
N THR A 41 -1.27 -13.73 -28.45
CA THR A 41 -2.44 -13.76 -27.58
C THR A 41 -2.15 -12.82 -26.41
N ASN A 42 -2.40 -11.52 -26.63
CA ASN A 42 -2.38 -10.50 -25.57
C ASN A 42 -3.59 -10.65 -24.61
N THR A 43 -3.92 -11.88 -24.23
CA THR A 43 -4.86 -12.17 -23.14
C THR A 43 -4.16 -11.88 -21.83
N VAL A 44 -4.48 -10.72 -21.26
CA VAL A 44 -4.19 -10.36 -19.86
C VAL A 44 -4.56 -11.55 -18.96
N PRO A 45 -3.65 -12.09 -18.13
CA PRO A 45 -3.92 -13.32 -17.38
C PRO A 45 -5.14 -13.16 -16.46
N ALA A 46 -6.01 -14.18 -16.39
CA ALA A 46 -7.24 -14.09 -15.61
C ALA A 46 -7.02 -13.71 -14.13
N ALA A 47 -5.89 -14.14 -13.55
CA ALA A 47 -5.47 -13.73 -12.20
C ALA A 47 -5.29 -12.21 -12.05
N THR A 48 -4.71 -11.52 -13.05
CA THR A 48 -4.48 -10.08 -12.96
C THR A 48 -5.79 -9.28 -13.08
N VAL A 49 -6.77 -9.79 -13.82
CA VAL A 49 -8.13 -9.23 -13.87
C VAL A 49 -8.84 -9.41 -12.52
N ALA A 50 -8.73 -10.60 -11.91
CA ALA A 50 -9.29 -10.89 -10.60
C ALA A 50 -8.69 -10.01 -9.49
N ASP A 51 -7.36 -9.85 -9.46
CA ASP A 51 -6.68 -8.97 -8.50
C ASP A 51 -7.05 -7.49 -8.69
N THR A 52 -7.15 -7.02 -9.94
CA THR A 52 -7.59 -5.65 -10.24
C THR A 52 -9.02 -5.42 -9.74
N LYS A 53 -9.93 -6.36 -10.00
CA LYS A 53 -11.31 -6.29 -9.50
C LYS A 53 -11.38 -6.30 -7.97
N SER A 54 -10.58 -7.14 -7.30
CA SER A 54 -10.53 -7.21 -5.83
C SER A 54 -9.96 -5.92 -5.22
N GLY A 55 -8.92 -5.33 -5.83
CA GLY A 55 -8.39 -4.03 -5.42
C GLY A 55 -9.43 -2.91 -5.54
N ALA A 56 -10.15 -2.85 -6.66
CA ALA A 56 -11.23 -1.88 -6.89
C ALA A 56 -12.39 -2.05 -5.89
N GLU A 57 -12.77 -3.29 -5.56
CA GLU A 57 -13.77 -3.57 -4.53
C GLU A 57 -13.33 -3.03 -3.16
N LYS A 58 -12.09 -3.28 -2.75
CA LYS A 58 -11.51 -2.80 -1.49
C LYS A 58 -11.39 -1.27 -1.43
N LEU A 59 -11.01 -0.60 -2.52
CA LEU A 59 -11.10 0.86 -2.63
C LEU A 59 -12.53 1.33 -2.35
N SER A 60 -13.53 0.71 -3.00
CA SER A 60 -14.94 1.09 -2.84
C SER A 60 -15.46 0.92 -1.40
N ILE A 61 -14.94 -0.07 -0.66
CA ILE A 61 -15.25 -0.29 0.76
C ILE A 61 -14.62 0.83 1.60
N GLN A 62 -13.35 1.17 1.38
CA GLN A 62 -12.71 2.24 2.16
C GLN A 62 -13.32 3.61 1.87
N ILE A 63 -13.69 3.93 0.63
CA ILE A 63 -14.46 5.14 0.29
C ILE A 63 -15.74 5.20 1.15
N LYS A 64 -16.54 4.12 1.18
CA LYS A 64 -17.77 4.06 1.98
C LYS A 64 -17.51 4.25 3.47
N ASN A 65 -16.46 3.63 4.01
CA ASN A 65 -16.12 3.72 5.43
C ASN A 65 -15.69 5.14 5.82
N VAL A 66 -14.77 5.73 5.07
CA VAL A 66 -14.24 7.08 5.33
C VAL A 66 -15.35 8.12 5.14
N THR A 67 -16.14 8.05 4.07
CA THR A 67 -17.26 8.99 3.85
C THR A 67 -18.34 8.90 4.93
N LYS A 68 -18.70 7.70 5.39
CA LYS A 68 -19.64 7.52 6.51
C LYS A 68 -19.10 8.12 7.80
N PHE A 69 -17.82 7.94 8.09
CA PHE A 69 -17.18 8.53 9.25
C PHE A 69 -17.17 10.06 9.17
N ILE A 70 -16.80 10.66 8.03
CA ILE A 70 -16.82 12.12 7.84
C ILE A 70 -18.23 12.68 8.04
N TYR A 71 -19.26 12.01 7.51
CA TYR A 71 -20.66 12.41 7.69
C TYR A 71 -21.06 12.40 9.17
N ALA A 72 -20.75 11.34 9.91
CA ALA A 72 -21.03 11.24 11.34
C ALA A 72 -20.24 12.28 12.15
N LEU A 73 -18.95 12.45 11.86
CA LEU A 73 -18.07 13.43 12.49
C LEU A 73 -18.61 14.85 12.32
N GLY A 74 -19.06 15.22 11.11
CA GLY A 74 -19.62 16.54 10.82
C GLY A 74 -20.83 16.91 11.68
N GLY A 75 -21.60 15.92 12.15
CA GLY A 75 -22.73 16.13 13.06
C GLY A 75 -22.35 16.39 14.52
N ILE A 76 -21.17 15.94 14.98
CA ILE A 76 -20.79 15.97 16.41
C ILE A 76 -19.55 16.82 16.71
N ALA A 77 -18.67 17.02 15.73
CA ALA A 77 -17.33 17.58 15.93
C ALA A 77 -17.32 18.94 16.64
N ARG A 78 -18.18 19.87 16.18
CA ARG A 78 -18.26 21.21 16.79
C ARG A 78 -18.84 21.17 18.21
N GLY A 79 -19.81 20.28 18.46
CA GLY A 79 -20.36 20.07 19.81
C GLY A 79 -19.29 19.59 20.79
N ILE A 80 -18.38 18.71 20.34
CA ILE A 80 -17.23 18.26 21.15
C ILE A 80 -16.31 19.43 21.50
N GLU A 81 -16.00 20.29 20.52
CA GLU A 81 -15.13 21.46 20.69
C GLU A 81 -15.75 22.55 21.56
N ASP A 82 -17.07 22.77 21.48
CA ASP A 82 -17.78 23.79 22.24
C ASP A 82 -17.97 23.35 23.70
N LEU A 83 -18.31 22.08 23.96
CA LEU A 83 -18.31 21.50 25.32
C LEU A 83 -16.94 21.60 26.00
N ASP A 84 -15.85 21.49 25.25
CA ASP A 84 -14.49 21.65 25.78
C ASP A 84 -14.16 23.09 26.22
N LYS A 85 -14.70 24.08 25.51
CA LYS A 85 -14.57 25.49 25.90
C LYS A 85 -15.40 25.77 27.16
N GLU A 86 -16.61 25.23 27.21
CA GLU A 86 -17.52 25.40 28.35
C GLU A 86 -17.00 24.71 29.63
N ALA A 87 -16.46 23.48 29.52
CA ALA A 87 -15.81 22.75 30.61
C ALA A 87 -14.69 23.57 31.27
N ARG A 88 -13.81 24.19 30.47
CA ARG A 88 -12.73 25.07 30.95
C ARG A 88 -13.25 26.28 31.74
N THR A 89 -14.47 26.72 31.46
CA THR A 89 -15.13 27.83 32.17
C THR A 89 -16.02 27.38 33.35
N LYS A 90 -16.06 26.08 33.66
CA LYS A 90 -16.91 25.46 34.71
C LYS A 90 -18.41 25.77 34.57
N LYS A 91 -18.90 25.93 33.33
CA LYS A 91 -20.31 26.29 33.04
C LYS A 91 -21.26 25.10 32.86
N ILE A 92 -20.75 23.87 32.85
CA ILE A 92 -21.51 22.66 32.56
C ILE A 92 -21.36 21.59 33.64
N VAL A 93 -22.34 20.69 33.71
CA VAL A 93 -22.39 19.58 34.66
C VAL A 93 -21.38 18.48 34.32
N GLN A 94 -20.87 17.80 35.34
CA GLN A 94 -19.81 16.77 35.19
C GLN A 94 -20.19 15.67 34.19
N ALA A 95 -21.44 15.20 34.20
CA ALA A 95 -21.92 14.17 33.28
C ALA A 95 -21.78 14.57 31.79
N ALA A 96 -21.88 15.87 31.46
CA ALA A 96 -21.66 16.34 30.09
C ALA A 96 -20.17 16.33 29.71
N ILE A 97 -19.28 16.59 30.67
CA ILE A 97 -17.82 16.50 30.50
C ILE A 97 -17.42 15.03 30.26
N ASP A 98 -17.92 14.11 31.09
CA ASP A 98 -17.60 12.67 31.00
C ASP A 98 -18.10 12.04 29.69
N GLN A 99 -19.29 12.45 29.22
CA GLN A 99 -19.79 12.07 27.91
C GLN A 99 -18.95 12.68 26.79
N ASN A 100 -18.52 13.94 26.90
CA ASN A 100 -17.66 14.55 25.89
C ASN A 100 -16.33 13.81 25.74
N GLU A 101 -15.67 13.50 26.86
CA GLU A 101 -14.44 12.70 26.88
C GLU A 101 -14.64 11.31 26.27
N THR A 102 -15.83 10.72 26.40
CA THR A 102 -16.18 9.45 25.74
C THR A 102 -16.30 9.63 24.23
N ASN A 103 -17.05 10.64 23.76
CA ASN A 103 -17.17 10.97 22.34
C ASN A 103 -15.81 11.22 21.69
N LYS A 104 -14.89 11.94 22.36
CA LYS A 104 -13.51 12.16 21.88
C LYS A 104 -12.77 10.85 21.66
N ARG A 105 -12.80 9.95 22.65
CA ARG A 105 -12.12 8.63 22.59
C ARG A 105 -12.68 7.79 21.45
N GLU A 106 -14.00 7.76 21.27
CA GLU A 106 -14.67 7.04 20.19
C GLU A 106 -14.27 7.59 18.81
N VAL A 107 -14.24 8.91 18.63
CA VAL A 107 -13.80 9.54 17.37
C VAL A 107 -12.34 9.21 17.06
N ILE A 108 -11.43 9.33 18.03
CA ILE A 108 -10.00 9.00 17.85
C ILE A 108 -9.84 7.51 17.52
N GLN A 109 -10.57 6.61 18.20
CA GLN A 109 -10.51 5.18 17.92
C GLN A 109 -11.09 4.84 16.54
N ALA A 110 -12.13 5.53 16.08
CA ALA A 110 -12.68 5.37 14.74
C ALA A 110 -11.66 5.80 13.66
N ILE A 111 -10.91 6.89 13.87
CA ILE A 111 -9.84 7.30 12.95
C ILE A 111 -8.74 6.22 12.87
N ARG A 112 -8.31 5.64 13.99
CA ARG A 112 -7.35 4.52 14.02
C ARG A 112 -7.84 3.28 13.27
N ASN A 113 -9.13 2.96 13.41
CA ASN A 113 -9.73 1.84 12.69
C ASN A 113 -9.71 2.09 11.16
N LEU A 114 -9.92 3.33 10.71
CA LEU A 114 -9.76 3.71 9.30
C LEU A 114 -8.29 3.63 8.86
N GLN A 115 -7.37 4.21 9.62
CA GLN A 115 -5.92 4.19 9.38
C GLN A 115 -5.40 2.75 9.13
N ALA A 116 -5.81 1.79 9.96
CA ALA A 116 -5.45 0.38 9.79
C ALA A 116 -5.97 -0.22 8.47
N GLY A 117 -7.21 0.14 8.07
CA GLY A 117 -7.80 -0.26 6.79
C GLY A 117 -7.07 0.35 5.58
N LEU A 118 -6.69 1.63 5.68
CA LEU A 118 -5.96 2.36 4.64
C LEU A 118 -4.51 1.86 4.49
N ALA A 119 -3.82 1.58 5.60
CA ALA A 119 -2.47 1.01 5.59
C ALA A 119 -2.46 -0.40 4.98
N THR A 120 -3.46 -1.23 5.30
CA THR A 120 -3.64 -2.55 4.67
C THR A 120 -3.83 -2.43 3.15
N LEU A 121 -4.59 -1.42 2.71
CA LEU A 121 -4.83 -1.13 1.30
C LEU A 121 -3.57 -0.67 0.55
N GLU A 122 -2.78 0.27 1.11
CA GLU A 122 -1.49 0.67 0.53
C GLU A 122 -0.53 -0.53 0.41
N VAL A 123 -0.47 -1.40 1.43
CA VAL A 123 0.36 -2.61 1.40
C VAL A 123 -0.07 -3.56 0.28
N GLU A 124 -1.38 -3.77 0.08
CA GLU A 124 -1.89 -4.63 -0.99
C GLU A 124 -1.56 -4.07 -2.38
N PHE A 125 -1.75 -2.77 -2.59
CA PHE A 125 -1.41 -2.11 -3.86
C PHE A 125 0.09 -2.12 -4.15
N ARG A 126 0.93 -2.06 -3.12
CA ARG A 126 2.39 -2.18 -3.23
C ARG A 126 2.87 -3.62 -3.52
N THR A 127 2.16 -4.63 -3.03
CA THR A 127 2.60 -6.03 -3.11
C THR A 127 2.06 -6.79 -4.31
N LYS A 128 0.85 -6.46 -4.80
CA LYS A 128 0.26 -7.10 -5.99
C LYS A 128 0.66 -6.40 -7.29
N GLU A 129 1.34 -7.11 -8.20
CA GLU A 129 1.78 -6.55 -9.49
C GLU A 129 0.70 -5.78 -10.29
N PRO A 130 -0.54 -6.29 -10.46
CA PRO A 130 -1.57 -5.57 -11.21
C PRO A 130 -1.97 -4.22 -10.58
N LEU A 131 -1.73 -4.06 -9.28
CA LEU A 131 -2.12 -2.88 -8.51
C LEU A 131 -0.99 -1.85 -8.37
N LYS A 132 0.29 -2.23 -8.58
CA LYS A 132 1.44 -1.31 -8.38
C LYS A 132 1.35 -0.04 -9.21
N ARG A 133 0.81 -0.12 -10.43
CA ARG A 133 0.60 1.05 -11.31
C ARG A 133 -0.33 2.13 -10.72
N TYR A 134 -1.19 1.73 -9.78
CA TYR A 134 -2.16 2.59 -9.09
C TYR A 134 -1.65 3.10 -7.74
N LEU A 135 -0.54 2.55 -7.22
CA LEU A 135 0.00 2.92 -5.91
C LEU A 135 0.30 4.42 -5.79
N VAL A 136 0.80 5.05 -6.86
CA VAL A 136 1.13 6.49 -6.90
C VAL A 136 -0.10 7.38 -6.63
N GLN A 137 -1.30 6.95 -7.03
CA GLN A 137 -2.53 7.72 -6.84
C GLN A 137 -2.98 7.68 -5.37
N ILE A 138 -2.97 6.49 -4.74
CA ILE A 138 -3.32 6.33 -3.33
C ILE A 138 -2.17 6.64 -2.36
N GLN A 139 -0.94 6.83 -2.82
CA GLN A 139 0.20 7.04 -1.92
C GLN A 139 -0.06 8.22 -0.96
N GLY A 140 0.13 7.97 0.34
CA GLY A 140 -0.04 8.95 1.40
C GLY A 140 -1.43 8.98 2.02
N ILE A 141 -2.35 8.06 1.68
CA ILE A 141 -3.65 7.98 2.37
C ILE A 141 -3.51 7.64 3.86
N THR A 142 -2.52 6.81 4.22
CA THR A 142 -2.23 6.53 5.63
C THR A 142 -1.70 7.77 6.34
N GLU A 143 -0.84 8.56 5.70
CA GLU A 143 -0.32 9.81 6.27
C GLU A 143 -1.41 10.88 6.46
N LEU A 144 -2.33 11.01 5.50
CA LEU A 144 -3.52 11.85 5.67
C LEU A 144 -4.40 11.38 6.84
N SER A 145 -4.53 10.07 7.07
CA SER A 145 -5.24 9.56 8.25
C SER A 145 -4.49 9.78 9.58
N ASN A 146 -3.15 9.80 9.57
CA ASN A 146 -2.34 10.20 10.74
C ASN A 146 -2.63 11.66 11.10
N GLN A 147 -2.60 12.56 10.11
CA GLN A 147 -2.89 13.99 10.29
C GLN A 147 -4.31 14.23 10.81
N SER A 148 -5.28 13.41 10.38
CA SER A 148 -6.63 13.41 10.96
C SER A 148 -6.61 13.05 12.46
N GLU A 149 -5.87 12.00 12.85
CA GLU A 149 -5.76 11.62 14.27
C GLU A 149 -5.10 12.73 15.09
N ASP A 150 -3.98 13.29 14.63
CA ASP A 150 -3.27 14.35 15.35
C ASP A 150 -4.12 15.62 15.52
N LEU A 151 -4.91 15.99 14.51
CA LEU A 151 -5.90 17.07 14.62
C LEU A 151 -6.95 16.74 15.71
N ALA A 152 -7.53 15.54 15.70
CA ALA A 152 -8.49 15.11 16.72
C ALA A 152 -7.88 15.09 18.13
N ARG A 153 -6.65 14.59 18.28
CA ARG A 153 -5.89 14.57 19.55
C ARG A 153 -5.52 15.97 20.04
N SER A 154 -5.35 16.93 19.14
CA SER A 154 -5.17 18.35 19.48
C SER A 154 -6.48 19.06 19.86
N GLY A 155 -7.63 18.34 19.83
CA GLY A 155 -8.96 18.89 20.11
C GLY A 155 -9.61 19.60 18.92
N ARG A 156 -9.09 19.45 17.70
CA ARG A 156 -9.60 20.07 16.45
C ARG A 156 -10.46 19.10 15.65
N PHE A 157 -11.51 18.58 16.28
CA PHE A 157 -12.42 17.59 15.70
C PHE A 157 -13.15 18.07 14.44
N SER A 158 -13.44 19.36 14.33
CA SER A 158 -14.05 19.96 13.14
C SER A 158 -13.08 19.97 11.95
N GLU A 159 -11.77 19.91 12.21
CA GLU A 159 -10.73 19.97 11.19
C GLU A 159 -10.13 18.60 10.86
N SER A 160 -10.18 17.62 11.77
CA SER A 160 -9.72 16.24 11.52
C SER A 160 -10.47 15.55 10.37
N GLY A 161 -11.68 16.00 10.02
CA GLY A 161 -12.37 15.54 8.82
C GLY A 161 -11.70 15.95 7.50
N LYS A 162 -10.93 17.05 7.45
CA LYS A 162 -10.38 17.61 6.21
C LYS A 162 -9.36 16.69 5.52
N PRO A 163 -8.34 16.12 6.21
CA PRO A 163 -7.42 15.17 5.57
C PRO A 163 -8.13 13.91 5.04
N LEU A 164 -9.22 13.50 5.70
CA LEU A 164 -9.99 12.32 5.27
C LEU A 164 -10.82 12.58 4.01
N LEU A 165 -11.21 13.83 3.71
CA LEU A 165 -11.79 14.17 2.40
C LEU A 165 -10.77 13.93 1.28
N LEU A 166 -9.51 14.34 1.47
CA LEU A 166 -8.42 14.07 0.52
C LEU A 166 -8.14 12.57 0.34
N VAL A 167 -8.37 11.76 1.39
CA VAL A 167 -8.35 10.29 1.27
C VAL A 167 -9.50 9.82 0.37
N VAL A 168 -10.72 10.30 0.57
CA VAL A 168 -11.87 9.94 -0.29
C VAL A 168 -11.64 10.32 -1.75
N GLU A 169 -11.09 11.50 -2.02
CA GLU A 169 -10.70 11.96 -3.36
C GLU A 169 -9.70 10.98 -4.01
N LYS A 170 -8.54 10.76 -3.38
CA LYS A 170 -7.50 9.83 -3.86
C LYS A 170 -8.03 8.43 -4.14
N LEU A 171 -8.82 7.87 -3.23
CA LEU A 171 -9.42 6.54 -3.41
C LEU A 171 -10.42 6.52 -4.57
N SER A 172 -11.20 7.59 -4.75
CA SER A 172 -12.20 7.70 -5.82
C SER A 172 -11.55 7.86 -7.20
N ASP A 173 -10.54 8.72 -7.32
CA ASP A 173 -9.77 8.91 -8.56
C ASP A 173 -9.08 7.60 -8.98
N THR A 174 -8.51 6.88 -8.01
CA THR A 174 -7.91 5.56 -8.26
C THR A 174 -8.97 4.57 -8.72
N LEU A 175 -10.15 4.54 -8.09
CA LEU A 175 -11.24 3.66 -8.49
C LEU A 175 -11.78 3.98 -9.91
N VAL A 176 -11.68 5.24 -10.35
CA VAL A 176 -11.97 5.62 -11.75
C VAL A 176 -10.86 5.13 -12.69
N ALA A 177 -9.58 5.27 -12.33
CA ALA A 177 -8.45 4.79 -13.12
C ALA A 177 -8.35 3.25 -13.23
N MET A 178 -9.08 2.51 -12.37
CA MET A 178 -9.19 1.05 -12.39
C MET A 178 -10.30 0.50 -13.29
N ARG A 179 -11.09 1.36 -13.95
CA ARG A 179 -12.19 0.97 -14.86
C ARG A 179 -11.75 0.83 -16.32
#